data_AF-A0A914LPF4-F1
#
_entry.id   AF-A0A914LPF4-F1
#
_cell.length_a   1.000
_cell.length_b   1.000
_cell.length_c   1.000
_cell.angle_alpha   90.00
_cell.angle_beta   90.00
_cell.angle_gamma   90.00
#
_symmetry.space_group_name_H-M   'P 1'
#
loop_
_entity.id
_entity.type
_entity.pdbx_description
1 polymer ?
#
loop_
_entity_poly.entity_id
_entity_poly.type
_entity_poly.pdbx_seq_one_letter_code
_entity_poly.pdbx_strand_id
1 'polypeptide(L)'
;MTTSTSNQQQTVAQKILFNELCNVFQEIKATYRATKHFVFNKFLRRWRGEMIKENVEDGFIEYRTDDTFYPALRLFVPSKDVKVREFRIKEAKLNQLVCNSIVAMPFNPVPTNYDLLVERLVKMASDRFPVNTAKLTIWEVNEFLDRIKYPNSVDIQEEAMDKLCRQCTPNELRFIFHIILGNIERYIDMSPHTLMRTFHAEADNLWKEGDSLQLICEKFADPETENSMNLTGHLLCKPFRPMLLKRLNYNKYCLAKVFFTLYLFFSYWI
;
A
#
# COMPACT_ATOMS: atom_id res chain seq x y z
N MET A 1 16.31 -31.11 -27.91
CA MET A 1 16.11 -30.70 -26.51
C MET A 1 14.87 -29.84 -26.46
N THR A 2 13.75 -30.48 -26.14
CA THR A 2 12.41 -29.88 -26.04
C THR A 2 12.35 -29.03 -24.77
N THR A 3 12.35 -27.71 -24.93
CA THR A 3 12.05 -26.78 -23.83
C THR A 3 10.55 -26.85 -23.55
N SER A 4 10.19 -27.55 -22.49
CA SER A 4 8.88 -27.51 -21.87
C SER A 4 8.62 -26.07 -21.36
N THR A 5 7.89 -25.28 -22.13
CA THR A 5 7.20 -24.10 -21.64
C THR A 5 6.08 -24.57 -20.71
N SER A 6 6.36 -24.65 -19.41
CA SER A 6 5.31 -24.72 -18.41
C SER A 6 4.46 -23.46 -18.54
N ASN A 7 3.20 -23.60 -18.97
CA ASN A 7 2.19 -22.56 -18.88
C ASN A 7 1.98 -22.23 -17.39
N GLN A 8 2.78 -21.32 -16.85
CA GLN A 8 2.48 -20.71 -15.56
C GLN A 8 1.35 -19.72 -15.81
N GLN A 9 0.14 -20.04 -15.33
CA GLN A 9 -1.01 -19.13 -15.38
C GLN A 9 -0.61 -17.77 -14.77
N GLN A 10 -0.72 -16.72 -15.58
CA GLN A 10 -0.30 -15.35 -15.27
C GLN A 10 -1.24 -14.69 -14.27
N THR A 11 -0.69 -14.08 -13.20
CA THR A 11 -1.47 -13.36 -12.18
C THR A 11 -2.09 -12.07 -12.72
N VAL A 12 -3.20 -11.60 -12.14
CA VAL A 12 -3.82 -10.33 -12.53
C VAL A 12 -2.85 -9.15 -12.39
N ALA A 13 -1.96 -9.18 -11.40
CA ALA A 13 -0.93 -8.15 -11.21
C ALA A 13 0.08 -8.07 -12.37
N GLN A 14 0.30 -9.16 -13.10
CA GLN A 14 1.16 -9.20 -14.28
C GLN A 14 0.44 -8.74 -15.56
N LYS A 15 -0.90 -8.59 -15.54
CA LYS A 15 -1.68 -8.12 -16.69
C LYS A 15 -2.01 -6.64 -16.59
N ILE A 16 -2.32 -6.16 -15.38
CA ILE A 16 -2.71 -4.77 -15.17
C ILE A 16 -1.47 -3.86 -15.20
N LEU A 17 -1.53 -2.88 -16.10
CA LEU A 17 -0.49 -1.85 -16.23
C LEU A 17 -0.52 -0.90 -15.02
N PHE A 18 0.65 -0.48 -14.56
CA PHE A 18 0.79 0.47 -13.46
C PHE A 18 0.20 1.85 -13.80
N ASN A 19 0.17 2.22 -15.08
CA ASN A 19 -0.52 3.42 -15.56
C ASN A 19 -2.00 3.44 -15.15
N GLU A 20 -2.71 2.30 -15.25
CA GLU A 20 -4.11 2.23 -14.85
C GLU A 20 -4.28 2.56 -13.36
N LEU A 21 -3.38 2.06 -12.52
CA LEU A 21 -3.35 2.35 -11.09
C LEU A 21 -3.06 3.84 -10.82
N CYS A 22 -2.12 4.43 -11.58
CA CYS A 22 -1.80 5.86 -11.49
C CYS A 22 -2.99 6.75 -11.87
N ASN A 23 -3.75 6.38 -12.90
CA ASN A 23 -4.98 7.08 -13.26
C ASN A 23 -6.02 7.02 -12.13
N VAL A 24 -6.15 5.87 -11.46
CA VAL A 24 -7.01 5.73 -10.29
C VAL A 24 -6.53 6.63 -9.14
N PHE A 25 -5.23 6.67 -8.85
CA PHE A 25 -4.70 7.60 -7.84
C PHE A 25 -5.00 9.06 -8.17
N GLN A 26 -4.87 9.45 -9.44
CA GLN A 26 -5.17 10.80 -9.90
C GLN A 26 -6.67 11.11 -9.80
N GLU A 27 -7.53 10.19 -10.21
CA GLU A 27 -8.99 10.32 -10.08
C GLU A 27 -9.40 10.46 -8.62
N ILE A 28 -8.85 9.65 -7.71
CA ILE A 28 -9.10 9.75 -6.27
C ILE A 28 -8.65 11.12 -5.73
N LYS A 29 -7.47 11.60 -6.13
CA LYS A 29 -6.94 12.89 -5.69
C LYS A 29 -7.83 14.06 -6.14
N ALA A 30 -8.36 14.00 -7.36
CA ALA A 30 -9.26 15.02 -7.91
C ALA A 30 -10.69 14.94 -7.35
N THR A 31 -11.08 13.80 -6.77
CA THR A 31 -12.43 13.56 -6.26
C THR A 31 -12.65 14.14 -4.87
N TYR A 32 -13.87 14.58 -4.58
CA TYR A 32 -14.27 15.06 -3.25
C TYR A 32 -14.12 13.99 -2.17
N ARG A 33 -13.63 14.37 -0.99
CA ARG A 33 -13.26 13.46 0.11
C ARG A 33 -14.30 12.39 0.43
N ALA A 34 -15.59 12.76 0.45
CA ALA A 34 -16.66 11.83 0.81
C ALA A 34 -16.89 10.73 -0.25
N THR A 35 -16.59 10.99 -1.53
CA THR A 35 -16.86 10.06 -2.65
C THR A 35 -15.62 9.31 -3.14
N LYS A 36 -14.43 9.66 -2.64
CA LYS A 36 -13.17 9.00 -3.01
C LYS A 36 -13.20 7.47 -2.88
N HIS A 37 -13.93 6.96 -1.87
CA HIS A 37 -14.07 5.51 -1.65
C HIS A 37 -14.80 4.80 -2.80
N PHE A 38 -15.70 5.48 -3.53
CA PHE A 38 -16.37 4.89 -4.70
C PHE A 38 -15.39 4.63 -5.85
N VAL A 39 -14.45 5.55 -6.09
CA VAL A 39 -13.42 5.39 -7.13
C VAL A 39 -12.54 4.17 -6.81
N PHE A 40 -12.10 4.05 -5.55
CA PHE A 40 -11.35 2.87 -5.10
C PHE A 40 -12.17 1.58 -5.20
N ASN A 41 -13.44 1.58 -4.79
CA ASN A 41 -14.32 0.41 -4.88
C ASN A 41 -14.56 0.01 -6.34
N LYS A 42 -14.71 0.98 -7.26
CA LYS A 42 -14.82 0.72 -8.69
C LYS A 42 -13.59 -0.01 -9.24
N PHE A 43 -12.39 0.43 -8.87
CA PHE A 43 -11.16 -0.26 -9.24
C PHE A 43 -11.08 -1.67 -8.63
N LEU A 44 -11.43 -1.82 -7.35
CA LEU A 44 -11.44 -3.11 -6.66
C LEU A 44 -12.40 -4.10 -7.31
N ARG A 45 -13.61 -3.67 -7.70
CA ARG A 45 -14.59 -4.51 -8.41
C ARG A 45 -14.06 -4.95 -9.77
N ARG A 46 -13.40 -4.06 -10.51
CA ARG A 46 -12.74 -4.41 -11.77
C ARG A 46 -11.68 -5.47 -11.54
N TRP A 47 -10.80 -5.28 -10.55
CA TRP A 47 -9.76 -6.27 -10.22
C TRP A 47 -10.34 -7.63 -9.86
N ARG A 48 -11.33 -7.68 -8.95
CA ARG A 48 -12.01 -8.93 -8.58
C ARG A 48 -12.67 -9.61 -9.78
N GLY A 49 -13.26 -8.82 -10.68
CA GLY A 49 -13.81 -9.34 -11.94
C GLY A 49 -12.76 -9.99 -12.84
N GLU A 50 -11.57 -9.40 -12.95
CA GLU A 50 -10.45 -10.02 -13.68
C GLU A 50 -9.94 -11.28 -12.97
N MET A 51 -9.82 -11.28 -11.64
CA MET A 51 -9.42 -12.50 -10.90
C MET A 51 -10.41 -13.65 -11.12
N ILE A 52 -11.71 -13.38 -11.09
CA ILE A 52 -12.73 -14.40 -11.35
C ILE A 52 -12.58 -14.94 -12.79
N LYS A 53 -12.37 -14.09 -13.79
CA LYS A 53 -12.23 -14.56 -15.18
C LYS A 53 -11.03 -15.49 -15.38
N GLU A 54 -9.90 -15.20 -14.73
CA GLU A 54 -8.66 -15.96 -14.89
C GLU A 54 -8.69 -17.28 -14.11
N ASN A 55 -9.41 -17.30 -13.00
CA ASN A 55 -9.50 -18.44 -12.10
C ASN A 55 -10.72 -19.33 -12.34
N VAL A 56 -11.51 -19.07 -13.39
CA VAL A 56 -12.61 -19.95 -13.78
C VAL A 56 -12.07 -21.06 -14.67
N GLU A 57 -11.97 -22.26 -14.11
CA GLU A 57 -11.75 -23.50 -14.85
C GLU A 57 -13.00 -24.37 -14.73
N ASP A 58 -13.54 -24.83 -15.87
CA ASP A 58 -14.70 -25.73 -15.95
C ASP A 58 -15.95 -25.30 -15.14
N GLY A 59 -16.15 -23.98 -14.99
CA GLY A 59 -17.32 -23.42 -14.29
C GLY A 59 -17.18 -23.31 -12.77
N PHE A 60 -16.02 -23.69 -12.21
CA PHE A 60 -15.66 -23.48 -10.82
C PHE A 60 -14.60 -22.38 -10.71
N ILE A 61 -14.70 -21.55 -9.68
CA ILE A 61 -13.72 -20.49 -9.40
C ILE A 61 -12.65 -21.11 -8.50
N GLU A 62 -11.45 -21.32 -9.03
CA GLU A 62 -10.29 -21.78 -8.25
C GLU A 62 -9.58 -20.58 -7.64
N TYR A 63 -9.86 -20.31 -6.36
CA TYR A 63 -9.19 -19.23 -5.67
C TYR A 63 -7.74 -19.57 -5.36
N ARG A 64 -6.85 -18.96 -6.13
CA ARG A 64 -5.41 -19.10 -5.95
C ARG A 64 -4.89 -18.14 -4.87
N THR A 65 -4.12 -18.67 -3.93
CA THR A 65 -3.50 -17.86 -2.88
C THR A 65 -2.42 -16.90 -3.40
N ASP A 66 -1.87 -17.16 -4.59
CA ASP A 66 -0.85 -16.31 -5.21
C ASP A 66 -1.41 -15.20 -6.10
N ASP A 67 -2.69 -15.27 -6.49
CA ASP A 67 -3.37 -14.21 -7.24
C ASP A 67 -4.43 -13.50 -6.38
N THR A 68 -3.97 -12.50 -5.62
CA THR A 68 -4.81 -11.71 -4.71
C THR A 68 -4.72 -10.21 -5.03
N PHE A 69 -5.54 -9.39 -4.36
CA PHE A 69 -5.46 -7.93 -4.48
C PHE A 69 -4.22 -7.31 -3.79
N TYR A 70 -3.40 -8.12 -3.11
CA TYR A 70 -2.26 -7.65 -2.33
C TYR A 70 -1.24 -6.80 -3.11
N PRO A 71 -0.82 -7.16 -4.34
CA PRO A 71 0.16 -6.37 -5.10
C PRO A 71 -0.28 -4.93 -5.39
N ALA A 72 -1.59 -4.69 -5.55
CA ALA A 72 -2.14 -3.36 -5.70
C ALA A 72 -2.36 -2.67 -4.34
N LEU A 73 -2.92 -3.38 -3.36
CA LEU A 73 -3.28 -2.81 -2.06
C LEU A 73 -2.07 -2.26 -1.29
N ARG A 74 -0.91 -2.93 -1.39
CA ARG A 74 0.33 -2.47 -0.77
C ARG A 74 0.87 -1.15 -1.35
N LEU A 75 0.52 -0.82 -2.59
CA LEU A 75 0.86 0.46 -3.23
C LEU A 75 -0.09 1.58 -2.80
N PHE A 76 -1.36 1.26 -2.54
CA PHE A 76 -2.33 2.19 -1.95
C PHE A 76 -1.99 2.52 -0.48
N VAL A 77 -1.55 1.50 0.28
CA VAL A 77 -1.42 1.59 1.74
C VAL A 77 -0.05 1.07 2.22
N PRO A 78 1.06 1.71 1.82
CA PRO A 78 2.40 1.28 2.25
C PRO A 78 2.59 1.39 3.77
N SER A 79 1.84 2.27 4.46
CA SER A 79 1.93 2.41 5.92
C SER A 79 1.49 1.15 6.68
N LYS A 80 0.65 0.32 6.06
CA LYS A 80 0.13 -0.91 6.66
C LYS A 80 0.96 -2.16 6.31
N ASP A 81 1.89 -2.05 5.36
CA ASP A 81 2.77 -3.13 4.88
C ASP A 81 4.23 -3.02 5.39
N VAL A 82 4.50 -2.11 6.33
CA VAL A 82 5.86 -1.79 6.82
C VAL A 82 6.64 -3.02 7.31
N LYS A 83 5.95 -4.03 7.86
CA LYS A 83 6.59 -5.28 8.33
C LYS A 83 7.19 -6.11 7.19
N VAL A 84 6.65 -5.99 5.97
CA VAL A 84 7.06 -6.76 4.79
C VAL A 84 7.96 -5.94 3.88
N ARG A 85 7.64 -4.65 3.68
CA ARG A 85 8.41 -3.73 2.85
C ARG A 85 8.65 -2.42 3.58
N GLU A 86 9.85 -2.29 4.14
CA GLU A 86 10.32 -1.06 4.76
C GLU A 86 11.38 -0.40 3.85
N PHE A 87 11.16 0.86 3.45
CA PHE A 87 12.14 1.58 2.63
C PHE A 87 13.22 2.29 3.45
N ARG A 88 12.87 2.86 4.62
CA ARG A 88 13.74 3.76 5.42
C ARG A 88 14.37 4.92 4.62
N ILE A 89 13.75 5.32 3.52
CA ILE A 89 14.23 6.40 2.65
C ILE A 89 13.48 7.70 3.02
N LYS A 90 14.23 8.74 3.35
CA LYS A 90 13.76 10.11 3.61
C LYS A 90 14.14 11.05 2.46
N GLU A 91 13.81 12.33 2.57
CA GLU A 91 14.02 13.37 1.55
C GLU A 91 15.47 13.41 1.05
N ALA A 92 16.43 13.50 1.97
CA ALA A 92 17.85 13.58 1.64
C ALA A 92 18.36 12.31 0.93
N LYS A 93 17.95 11.13 1.42
CA LYS A 93 18.38 9.86 0.82
C LYS A 93 17.71 9.63 -0.53
N LEU A 94 16.43 9.99 -0.69
CA LEU A 94 15.73 9.92 -1.98
C LEU A 94 16.39 10.85 -3.00
N ASN A 95 16.68 12.10 -2.60
CA ASN A 95 17.37 13.07 -3.45
C ASN A 95 18.72 12.52 -3.93
N GLN A 96 19.54 11.97 -3.02
CA GLN A 96 20.80 11.33 -3.39
C GLN A 96 20.58 10.16 -4.35
N LEU A 97 19.67 9.25 -4.03
CA LEU A 97 19.46 8.01 -4.76
C LEU A 97 18.96 8.26 -6.18
N VAL A 98 17.99 9.17 -6.35
CA VAL A 98 17.47 9.56 -7.67
C VAL A 98 18.50 10.37 -8.46
N CYS A 99 19.21 11.31 -7.83
CA CYS A 99 20.22 12.10 -8.53
C CYS A 99 21.41 11.25 -8.97
N ASN A 100 21.87 10.31 -8.13
CA ASN A 100 22.93 9.37 -8.49
C ASN A 100 22.49 8.47 -9.66
N SER A 101 21.26 7.94 -9.62
CA SER A 101 20.77 7.05 -10.67
C SER A 101 20.67 7.74 -12.04
N ILE A 102 20.31 9.03 -12.08
CA ILE A 102 20.21 9.81 -13.33
C ILE A 102 21.49 10.59 -13.68
N VAL A 103 22.56 10.41 -12.90
CA VAL A 103 23.85 11.14 -13.05
C VAL A 103 23.63 12.67 -13.05
N ALA A 104 22.86 13.14 -12.08
CA ALA A 104 22.59 14.55 -11.80
C ALA A 104 23.18 14.99 -10.45
N MET A 105 23.32 16.30 -10.29
CA MET A 105 23.73 16.87 -9.01
C MET A 105 22.56 16.87 -8.02
N PRO A 106 22.77 16.43 -6.77
CA PRO A 106 21.74 16.46 -5.74
C PRO A 106 21.39 17.89 -5.36
N PHE A 107 20.12 18.13 -5.02
CA PHE A 107 19.69 19.44 -4.53
C PHE A 107 20.38 19.82 -3.22
N ASN A 108 20.84 21.08 -3.14
CA ASN A 108 21.34 21.69 -1.93
C ASN A 108 20.86 23.16 -1.85
N PRO A 109 19.99 23.55 -0.89
CA PRO A 109 19.39 22.71 0.14
C PRO A 109 18.31 21.76 -0.41
N VAL A 110 18.13 20.62 0.24
CA VAL A 110 17.05 19.67 -0.07
C VAL A 110 15.71 20.30 0.34
N PRO A 111 14.70 20.37 -0.55
CA PRO A 111 13.37 20.85 -0.19
C PRO A 111 12.76 20.02 0.94
N THR A 112 12.31 20.68 2.01
CA THR A 112 11.63 20.02 3.15
C THR A 112 10.23 19.55 2.80
N ASN A 113 9.57 20.19 1.83
CA ASN A 113 8.25 19.80 1.37
C ASN A 113 8.39 18.65 0.36
N TYR A 114 7.82 17.49 0.70
CA TYR A 114 7.82 16.29 -0.14
C TYR A 114 7.31 16.54 -1.55
N ASP A 115 6.19 17.26 -1.71
CA ASP A 115 5.57 17.47 -3.01
C ASP A 115 6.50 18.28 -3.91
N LEU A 116 7.12 19.33 -3.35
CA LEU A 116 8.12 20.15 -4.05
C LEU A 116 9.37 19.36 -4.43
N LEU A 117 9.85 18.47 -3.55
CA LEU A 117 10.98 17.60 -3.86
C LEU A 117 10.64 16.65 -5.01
N VAL A 118 9.50 15.95 -4.91
CA VAL A 118 9.05 14.98 -5.91
C VAL A 118 8.85 15.63 -7.27
N GLU A 119 8.17 16.79 -7.34
CA GLU A 119 7.98 17.50 -8.62
C GLU A 119 9.31 17.88 -9.28
N ARG A 120 10.29 18.35 -8.49
CA ARG A 120 11.60 18.71 -9.03
C ARG A 120 12.41 17.49 -9.49
N LEU A 121 12.35 16.38 -8.76
CA LEU A 121 13.00 15.12 -9.14
C LEU A 121 12.36 14.52 -10.40
N VAL A 122 11.03 14.51 -10.48
CA VAL A 122 10.29 14.05 -11.66
C VAL A 122 10.62 14.91 -12.88
N LYS A 123 10.68 16.23 -12.73
CA LYS A 123 11.09 17.14 -13.81
C LYS A 123 12.49 16.82 -14.29
N MET A 124 13.45 16.65 -13.39
CA MET A 124 14.82 16.27 -13.76
C MET A 124 14.89 14.91 -14.47
N ALA A 125 14.14 13.92 -13.99
CA ALA A 125 14.09 12.61 -14.63
C ALA A 125 13.47 12.71 -16.03
N SER A 126 12.39 13.49 -16.19
CA SER A 126 11.72 13.71 -17.47
C SER A 126 12.58 14.48 -18.47
N ASP A 127 13.39 15.44 -18.00
CA ASP A 127 14.31 16.21 -18.85
C ASP A 127 15.44 15.31 -19.40
N ARG A 128 15.83 14.27 -18.67
CA ARG A 128 16.87 13.31 -19.11
C ARG A 128 16.32 12.14 -19.92
N PHE A 129 15.18 11.61 -19.51
CA PHE A 129 14.54 10.45 -20.13
C PHE A 129 13.09 10.79 -20.50
N PRO A 130 12.85 11.27 -21.73
CA PRO A 130 11.50 11.54 -22.20
C PRO A 130 10.78 10.21 -22.50
N VAL A 131 10.06 9.69 -21.51
CA VAL A 131 9.23 8.49 -21.64
C VAL A 131 7.77 8.89 -21.84
N ASN A 132 7.25 8.66 -23.05
CA ASN A 132 5.87 9.05 -23.40
C ASN A 132 4.84 7.95 -23.09
N THR A 133 5.25 6.67 -23.09
CA THR A 133 4.37 5.53 -22.83
C THR A 133 5.12 4.45 -22.05
N ALA A 134 4.78 4.31 -20.77
CA ALA A 134 5.25 3.20 -19.97
C ALA A 134 4.36 1.97 -20.17
N LYS A 135 5.01 0.80 -20.14
CA LYS A 135 4.35 -0.51 -20.28
C LYS A 135 4.51 -1.37 -19.02
N LEU A 136 4.97 -0.78 -17.92
CA LEU A 136 5.23 -1.52 -16.70
C LEU A 136 3.95 -2.03 -16.06
N THR A 137 3.97 -3.28 -15.67
CA THR A 137 2.90 -3.94 -14.93
C THR A 137 3.02 -3.66 -13.43
N ILE A 138 1.93 -3.82 -12.68
CA ILE A 138 1.94 -3.67 -11.23
C ILE A 138 2.92 -4.67 -10.57
N TRP A 139 3.05 -5.87 -11.16
CA TRP A 139 4.01 -6.87 -10.71
C TRP A 139 5.46 -6.39 -10.87
N GLU A 140 5.85 -5.91 -12.04
CA GLU A 140 7.21 -5.41 -12.31
C GLU A 140 7.57 -4.23 -11.41
N VAL A 141 6.64 -3.27 -11.21
CA VAL A 141 6.87 -2.14 -10.29
C VAL A 141 7.10 -2.64 -8.87
N ASN A 142 6.35 -3.65 -8.43
CA ASN A 142 6.58 -4.25 -7.12
C ASN A 142 7.95 -4.93 -7.01
N GLU A 143 8.41 -5.62 -8.05
CA GLU A 143 9.77 -6.19 -8.06
C GLU A 143 10.85 -5.11 -7.92
N PHE A 144 10.74 -4.00 -8.65
CA PHE A 144 11.69 -2.90 -8.53
C PHE A 144 11.66 -2.27 -7.13
N LEU A 145 10.48 -2.06 -6.56
CA LEU A 145 10.33 -1.56 -5.20
C LEU A 145 10.90 -2.54 -4.16
N ASP A 146 10.79 -3.85 -4.38
CA ASP A 146 11.39 -4.87 -3.51
C ASP A 146 12.92 -4.93 -3.62
N ARG A 147 13.51 -4.46 -4.72
CA ARG A 147 14.97 -4.23 -4.83
C ARG A 147 15.40 -2.95 -4.11
N ILE A 148 14.52 -1.95 -3.99
CA ILE A 148 14.80 -0.69 -3.31
C ILE A 148 14.65 -0.81 -1.78
N LYS A 149 13.89 -1.79 -1.28
CA LYS A 149 13.63 -1.95 0.17
C LYS A 149 14.90 -2.10 1.01
N TYR A 150 14.82 -1.72 2.28
CA TYR A 150 15.86 -1.96 3.29
C TYR A 150 15.90 -3.45 3.68
N PRO A 151 17.07 -4.08 3.96
CA PRO A 151 18.43 -3.52 4.08
C PRO A 151 19.31 -3.63 2.83
N ASN A 152 18.74 -3.61 1.63
CA ASN A 152 19.54 -3.82 0.40
C ASN A 152 20.66 -2.79 0.25
N SER A 153 21.74 -3.18 -0.46
CA SER A 153 22.89 -2.32 -0.71
C SER A 153 22.50 -1.12 -1.58
N VAL A 154 23.20 -0.01 -1.40
CA VAL A 154 22.93 1.24 -2.13
C VAL A 154 23.08 1.03 -3.64
N ASP A 155 24.04 0.22 -4.08
CA ASP A 155 24.27 -0.05 -5.51
C ASP A 155 23.06 -0.72 -6.18
N ILE A 156 22.44 -1.70 -5.51
CA ILE A 156 21.23 -2.38 -6.00
C ILE A 156 20.05 -1.40 -6.04
N GLN A 157 19.95 -0.53 -5.03
CA GLN A 157 18.89 0.49 -4.98
C GLN A 157 19.04 1.52 -6.10
N GLU A 158 20.27 1.95 -6.40
CA GLU A 158 20.56 2.90 -7.49
C GLU A 158 20.31 2.26 -8.86
N GLU A 159 20.72 1.00 -9.08
CA GLU A 159 20.44 0.28 -10.32
C GLU A 159 18.93 0.10 -10.55
N ALA A 160 18.18 -0.26 -9.51
CA ALA A 160 16.72 -0.38 -9.59
C ALA A 160 16.06 0.98 -9.86
N MET A 161 16.55 2.06 -9.26
CA MET A 161 16.04 3.40 -9.51
C MET A 161 16.33 3.90 -10.92
N ASP A 162 17.53 3.65 -11.46
CA ASP A 162 17.87 4.01 -12.85
C ASP A 162 16.90 3.34 -13.83
N LYS A 163 16.63 2.04 -13.66
CA LYS A 163 15.67 1.30 -14.48
C LYS A 163 14.25 1.89 -14.38
N LEU A 164 13.79 2.22 -13.17
CA LEU A 164 12.50 2.88 -12.98
C LEU A 164 12.44 4.25 -13.68
N CYS A 165 13.47 5.10 -13.54
CA CYS A 165 13.52 6.41 -14.18
C CYS A 165 13.52 6.32 -15.72
N ARG A 166 14.05 5.25 -16.31
CA ARG A 166 14.07 5.04 -17.77
C ARG A 166 12.78 4.46 -18.34
N GLN A 167 12.01 3.74 -17.54
CA GLN A 167 10.85 2.95 -18.01
C GLN A 167 9.50 3.56 -17.64
N CYS A 168 9.46 4.44 -16.64
CA CYS A 168 8.23 5.07 -16.14
C CYS A 168 7.99 6.44 -16.79
N THR A 169 6.71 6.78 -16.94
CA THR A 169 6.27 8.14 -17.27
C THR A 169 6.45 9.10 -16.07
N PRO A 170 6.48 10.43 -16.31
CA PRO A 170 6.59 11.41 -15.21
C PRO A 170 5.50 11.27 -14.15
N ASN A 171 4.27 10.94 -14.56
CA ASN A 171 3.16 10.74 -13.63
C ASN A 171 3.35 9.49 -12.77
N GLU A 172 3.84 8.40 -13.33
CA GLU A 172 4.13 7.17 -12.58
C GLU A 172 5.29 7.38 -11.60
N LEU A 173 6.37 8.06 -12.03
CA LEU A 173 7.49 8.39 -11.17
C LEU A 173 7.06 9.24 -9.96
N ARG A 174 6.13 10.18 -10.18
CA ARG A 174 5.54 10.98 -9.09
C ARG A 174 4.92 10.07 -8.03
N PHE A 175 4.08 9.12 -8.43
CA PHE A 175 3.45 8.19 -7.49
C PHE A 175 4.45 7.23 -6.85
N ILE A 176 5.43 6.72 -7.60
CA ILE A 176 6.48 5.84 -7.08
C ILE A 176 7.30 6.54 -6.00
N PHE A 177 7.72 7.79 -6.22
CA PHE A 177 8.48 8.54 -5.22
C PHE A 177 7.65 8.80 -3.95
N HIS A 178 6.35 9.08 -4.09
CA HIS A 178 5.45 9.18 -2.94
C HIS A 178 5.25 7.85 -2.19
N ILE A 179 5.26 6.72 -2.90
CA ILE A 179 5.20 5.38 -2.29
C ILE A 179 6.49 5.09 -1.50
N ILE A 180 7.66 5.39 -2.07
CA ILE A 180 8.96 5.19 -1.42
C ILE A 180 9.10 6.06 -0.16
N LEU A 181 8.62 7.30 -0.21
CA LEU A 181 8.56 8.20 0.96
C LEU A 181 7.50 7.79 2.00
N GLY A 182 6.61 6.84 1.67
CA GLY A 182 5.51 6.42 2.53
C GLY A 182 4.44 7.50 2.75
N ASN A 183 4.35 8.50 1.87
CA ASN A 183 3.42 9.63 1.99
C ASN A 183 2.27 9.60 0.97
N ILE A 184 2.13 8.52 0.19
CA ILE A 184 1.08 8.35 -0.82
C ILE A 184 -0.34 8.58 -0.27
N GLU A 185 -0.61 8.11 0.95
CA GLU A 185 -1.92 8.26 1.62
C GLU A 185 -2.27 9.73 1.87
N ARG A 186 -1.26 10.54 2.22
CA ARG A 186 -1.42 12.00 2.38
C ARG A 186 -1.56 12.68 1.03
N TYR A 187 -0.80 12.23 0.04
CA TYR A 187 -0.80 12.80 -1.31
C TYR A 187 -2.14 12.63 -2.04
N ILE A 188 -2.78 11.46 -1.86
CA ILE A 188 -4.12 11.14 -2.38
C ILE A 188 -5.24 11.67 -1.44
N ASP A 189 -4.86 12.03 -0.21
CA ASP A 189 -5.76 12.45 0.87
C ASP A 189 -6.89 11.42 1.12
N MET A 190 -6.48 10.17 1.34
CA MET A 190 -7.37 9.09 1.76
C MET A 190 -6.78 8.37 2.97
N SER A 191 -7.58 8.20 4.02
CA SER A 191 -7.13 7.51 5.23
C SER A 191 -6.90 6.03 4.94
N PRO A 192 -5.80 5.44 5.47
CA PRO A 192 -5.53 4.01 5.30
C PRO A 192 -6.62 3.14 5.94
N HIS A 193 -7.28 3.63 6.99
CA HIS A 193 -8.43 2.94 7.59
C HIS A 193 -9.65 2.93 6.66
N THR A 194 -9.88 4.02 5.92
CA THR A 194 -10.96 4.09 4.93
C THR A 194 -10.70 3.15 3.77
N LEU A 195 -9.46 3.06 3.30
CA LEU A 195 -9.05 2.09 2.27
C LEU A 195 -9.31 0.65 2.72
N MET A 196 -8.88 0.28 3.93
CA MET A 196 -9.13 -1.06 4.47
C MET A 196 -10.63 -1.36 4.60
N ARG A 197 -11.43 -0.44 5.15
CA ARG A 197 -12.88 -0.63 5.29
C ARG A 197 -13.62 -0.72 3.96
N THR A 198 -13.12 -0.03 2.93
CA THR A 198 -13.69 -0.09 1.58
C THR A 198 -13.31 -1.39 0.88
N PHE A 199 -12.15 -1.96 1.19
CA PHE A 199 -11.75 -3.29 0.72
C PHE A 199 -12.63 -4.39 1.32
N HIS A 200 -12.78 -4.36 2.66
CA HIS A 200 -13.66 -5.26 3.41
C HIS A 200 -13.99 -4.65 4.79
N ALA A 201 -15.21 -4.87 5.30
CA ALA A 201 -15.66 -4.30 6.58
C ALA A 201 -14.72 -4.70 7.74
N GLU A 202 -14.33 -5.98 7.79
CA GLU A 202 -13.46 -6.55 8.83
C GLU A 202 -11.95 -6.39 8.59
N ALA A 203 -11.51 -5.94 7.41
CA ALA A 203 -10.06 -5.87 7.11
C ALA A 203 -9.31 -4.91 8.04
N ASP A 204 -9.95 -3.81 8.46
CA ASP A 204 -9.32 -2.87 9.40
C ASP A 204 -9.20 -3.45 10.82
N ASN A 205 -10.11 -4.33 11.22
CA ASN A 205 -10.10 -4.99 12.52
C ASN A 205 -9.01 -6.07 12.57
N LEU A 206 -8.93 -6.94 11.56
CA LEU A 206 -7.89 -7.97 11.46
C LEU A 206 -6.48 -7.37 11.45
N TRP A 207 -6.29 -6.23 10.77
CA TRP A 207 -5.01 -5.53 10.81
C TRP A 207 -4.69 -4.88 12.18
N LYS A 208 -5.70 -4.57 12.99
CA LYS A 208 -5.51 -4.14 14.40
C LYS A 208 -5.16 -5.29 15.32
N GLU A 209 -5.68 -6.48 15.03
CA GLU A 209 -5.36 -7.72 15.73
C GLU A 209 -3.94 -8.22 15.42
N GLY A 210 -3.35 -7.78 14.30
CA GLY A 210 -1.94 -7.98 14.00
C GLY A 210 -1.67 -8.78 12.74
N ASP A 211 -2.70 -9.16 11.99
CA ASP A 211 -2.56 -9.86 10.71
C ASP A 211 -1.81 -9.00 9.68
N SER A 212 -0.99 -9.64 8.85
CA SER A 212 -0.30 -8.99 7.73
C SER A 212 -1.29 -8.66 6.62
N LEU A 213 -0.97 -7.63 5.82
CA LEU A 213 -1.82 -7.22 4.71
C LEU A 213 -1.99 -8.33 3.68
N GLN A 214 -0.94 -9.11 3.45
CA GLN A 214 -0.97 -10.28 2.58
C GLN A 214 -1.97 -11.34 3.09
N LEU A 215 -1.89 -11.74 4.35
CA LEU A 215 -2.82 -12.71 4.95
C LEU A 215 -4.28 -12.22 4.90
N ILE A 216 -4.50 -10.92 5.07
CA ILE A 216 -5.83 -10.31 4.94
C ILE A 216 -6.33 -10.47 3.50
N CYS A 217 -5.50 -10.20 2.50
CA CYS A 217 -5.88 -10.36 1.10
C CYS A 217 -6.13 -11.83 0.71
N GLU A 218 -5.34 -12.76 1.23
CA GLU A 218 -5.52 -14.21 1.02
C GLU A 218 -6.83 -14.71 1.62
N LYS A 219 -7.14 -14.30 2.87
CA LYS A 219 -8.40 -14.68 3.54
C LYS A 219 -9.66 -14.19 2.83
N PHE A 220 -9.58 -13.03 2.18
CA PHE A 220 -10.70 -12.40 1.48
C PHE A 220 -10.62 -12.56 -0.04
N ALA A 221 -9.82 -13.52 -0.53
CA ALA A 221 -9.86 -13.92 -1.93
C ALA A 221 -11.21 -14.59 -2.25
N ASP A 222 -11.73 -15.38 -1.30
CA ASP A 222 -12.91 -16.23 -1.45
C ASP A 222 -14.13 -15.55 -0.80
N PRO A 223 -15.21 -15.27 -1.55
CA PRO A 223 -16.44 -14.70 -0.99
C PRO A 223 -17.15 -15.63 -0.01
N GLU A 224 -17.00 -16.95 -0.15
CA GLU A 224 -17.67 -17.92 0.74
C GLU A 224 -17.03 -17.96 2.14
N THR A 225 -15.72 -17.71 2.23
CA THR A 225 -14.95 -17.70 3.48
C THR A 225 -15.33 -16.54 4.40
N GLU A 226 -15.98 -15.49 3.85
CA GLU A 226 -16.51 -14.32 4.56
C GLU A 226 -17.48 -14.72 5.69
N ASN A 227 -18.25 -15.81 5.50
CA ASN A 227 -19.23 -16.29 6.48
C ASN A 227 -18.65 -17.17 7.60
N SER A 228 -17.41 -17.65 7.47
CA SER A 228 -16.81 -18.65 8.38
C SER A 228 -15.98 -18.06 9.52
N MET A 229 -15.95 -16.73 9.68
CA MET A 229 -15.13 -16.04 10.70
C MET A 229 -15.68 -16.16 12.13
N ASN A 230 -15.83 -17.39 12.62
CA ASN A 230 -15.93 -17.71 14.04
C ASN A 230 -14.60 -18.37 14.46
N LEU A 231 -13.53 -17.57 14.62
CA LEU A 231 -12.19 -18.08 14.93
C LEU A 231 -11.80 -17.77 16.38
N THR A 232 -12.29 -18.62 17.29
CA THR A 232 -11.74 -18.76 18.65
C THR A 232 -10.26 -19.18 18.55
N GLY A 233 -9.33 -18.33 19.00
CA GLY A 233 -7.88 -18.66 19.09
C GLY A 233 -6.94 -17.97 18.08
N HIS A 234 -7.47 -17.19 17.13
CA HIS A 234 -6.66 -16.50 16.09
C HIS A 234 -5.65 -15.46 16.62
N LEU A 235 -5.81 -15.02 17.86
CA LEU A 235 -5.01 -13.98 18.51
C LEU A 235 -3.72 -14.49 19.16
N LEU A 236 -3.54 -15.81 19.29
CA LEU A 236 -2.36 -16.37 19.94
C LEU A 236 -1.10 -16.08 19.12
N CYS A 237 -0.02 -15.68 19.82
CA CYS A 237 1.29 -15.34 19.24
C CYS A 237 1.28 -14.21 18.20
N LYS A 238 0.27 -13.34 18.21
CA LYS A 238 0.22 -12.17 17.32
C LYS A 238 0.50 -10.87 18.06
N PRO A 239 1.21 -9.93 17.42
CA PRO A 239 1.39 -8.60 17.96
C PRO A 239 0.08 -7.83 17.86
N PHE A 240 -0.64 -7.71 18.97
CA PHE A 240 -1.85 -6.90 19.06
C PHE A 240 -1.51 -5.41 19.29
N ARG A 241 -2.37 -4.51 18.81
CA ARG A 241 -2.23 -3.08 19.18
C ARG A 241 -2.74 -2.85 20.60
N PRO A 242 -1.93 -2.30 21.52
CA PRO A 242 -2.38 -2.03 22.87
C PRO A 242 -3.50 -0.98 22.88
N MET A 243 -4.42 -1.10 23.83
CA MET A 243 -5.46 -0.11 24.06
C MET A 243 -4.81 1.21 24.51
N LEU A 244 -5.11 2.29 23.79
CA LEU A 244 -4.61 3.63 24.11
C LEU A 244 -5.63 4.38 24.96
N LEU A 245 -5.16 5.07 26.00
CA LEU A 245 -6.01 5.92 26.82
C LEU A 245 -6.20 7.29 26.15
N LYS A 246 -7.46 7.72 26.01
CA LYS A 246 -7.77 9.09 25.56
C LYS A 246 -7.37 10.08 26.65
N ARG A 247 -6.60 11.11 26.29
CA ARG A 247 -6.35 12.25 27.18
C ARG A 247 -7.69 12.93 27.49
N LEU A 248 -8.10 12.91 28.75
CA LEU A 248 -9.27 13.65 29.20
C LEU A 248 -8.86 15.10 29.45
N ASN A 249 -9.65 16.04 28.92
CA ASN A 249 -9.50 17.45 29.28
C ASN A 249 -9.92 17.61 30.74
N TYR A 250 -9.07 18.23 31.55
CA TYR A 250 -9.37 18.49 32.94
C TYR A 250 -10.64 19.34 33.05
N ASN A 251 -11.71 18.73 33.55
CA ASN A 251 -12.92 19.42 33.93
C ASN A 251 -13.12 19.12 35.43
N LYS A 252 -13.31 20.15 36.27
CA LYS A 252 -13.44 20.01 37.73
C LYS A 252 -14.54 18.99 38.12
N TYR A 253 -15.55 18.80 37.27
CA TYR A 253 -16.65 17.86 37.46
C TYR A 253 -16.36 16.41 37.03
N CYS A 254 -15.24 16.14 36.33
CA CYS A 254 -14.86 14.79 35.88
C CYS A 254 -14.24 13.94 37.00
N LEU A 255 -13.57 14.54 37.99
CA LEU A 255 -12.98 13.80 39.11
C LEU A 255 -14.05 13.03 39.90
N ALA A 256 -15.18 13.66 40.20
CA ALA A 256 -16.27 13.01 40.91
C ALA A 256 -16.82 11.78 40.16
N LYS A 257 -16.93 11.85 38.83
CA LYS A 257 -17.38 10.72 38.00
C LYS A 257 -16.35 9.59 37.92
N VAL A 258 -15.06 9.92 37.83
CA VAL A 258 -13.98 8.92 37.77
C VAL A 258 -13.82 8.20 39.11
N PHE A 259 -13.91 8.91 40.23
CA PHE A 259 -13.92 8.28 41.56
C PHE A 259 -15.14 7.37 41.75
N PHE A 260 -16.32 7.78 41.29
CA PHE A 260 -17.53 6.95 41.39
C PHE A 260 -17.46 5.70 40.50
N THR A 261 -16.88 5.79 39.30
CA THR A 261 -16.70 4.63 38.41
C THR A 261 -15.61 3.68 38.89
N LEU A 262 -14.50 4.18 39.42
CA LEU A 262 -13.48 3.35 40.06
C LEU A 262 -14.03 2.66 41.31
N TYR A 263 -14.81 3.36 42.14
CA TYR A 263 -15.45 2.78 43.32
C TYR A 263 -16.42 1.66 42.94
N LEU A 264 -17.27 1.86 41.92
CA LEU A 264 -18.13 0.80 41.37
C LEU A 264 -17.34 -0.40 40.82
N PHE A 265 -16.21 -0.15 40.14
CA PHE A 265 -15.36 -1.22 39.60
C PHE A 265 -14.72 -2.06 40.71
N PHE A 266 -14.26 -1.43 41.80
CA PHE A 266 -13.71 -2.14 42.97
C PHE A 266 -14.79 -2.81 43.84
N SER A 267 -16.02 -2.27 43.86
CA SER A 267 -17.14 -2.84 44.63
C SER A 267 -17.76 -4.08 44.00
N TYR A 268 -17.56 -4.29 42.69
CA TYR A 268 -18.04 -5.47 41.95
C TYR A 268 -16.97 -6.57 41.79
N TRP A 269 -15.76 -6.35 42.31
CA TRP A 269 -14.60 -7.26 42.20
C TRP A 269 -14.06 -7.71 43.57
N ILE A 270 -14.87 -7.56 44.62
CA ILE A 270 -14.78 -8.22 45.94
C ILE A 270 -16.10 -8.95 46.13
#